data_AF-A0A8J2W8V6-F1
#
_entry.id   AF-A0A8J2W8V6-F1
#
_cell.length_a   1.000
_cell.length_b   1.000
_cell.length_c   1.000
_cell.angle_alpha   90.00
_cell.angle_beta   90.00
_cell.angle_gamma   90.00
#
_symmetry.space_group_name_H-M   'P 1'
#
loop_
_entity.id
_entity.type
_entity.pdbx_description
1 polymer ?
#
loop_
_entity_poly.entity_id
_entity_poly.type
_entity_poly.pdbx_seq_one_letter_code
_entity_poly.pdbx_strand_id
1 'polypeptide(L)'
;MDQPKPQELIETLTKNYRVLPLYEQQTFQHRIKNHVSLQKNSYLACKWAECKDNLGKKKRQPFQFPQVSDFHFYNYHNCYKPSESTKNRKDYRYSLTSGPGVDEYGEIPIPNEMIGIKSDGTKSKRNSTKLTKTRKRNIFKRRL
;
A
#
# COMPACT_ATOMS: atom_id res chain seq x y z
N MET A 1 5.45 -47.50 25.22
CA MET A 1 5.44 -46.03 25.31
C MET A 1 6.68 -45.65 26.09
N ASP A 2 7.79 -45.46 25.40
CA ASP A 2 9.07 -45.17 26.03
C ASP A 2 9.05 -43.74 26.55
N GLN A 3 9.24 -43.59 27.87
CA GLN A 3 9.38 -42.26 28.46
C GLN A 3 10.74 -41.69 28.03
N PRO A 4 10.80 -40.43 27.57
CA PRO A 4 12.06 -39.80 27.20
C PRO A 4 13.00 -39.75 28.40
N LYS A 5 14.30 -39.96 28.16
CA LYS A 5 15.30 -39.90 29.22
C LYS A 5 15.32 -38.49 29.83
N PRO A 6 15.54 -38.33 31.15
CA PRO A 6 15.50 -37.03 31.80
C PRO A 6 16.50 -36.02 31.21
N GLN A 7 17.62 -36.49 30.65
CA GLN A 7 18.62 -35.64 29.98
C GLN A 7 18.09 -35.03 28.68
N GLU A 8 17.36 -35.80 27.87
CA GLU A 8 16.75 -35.33 26.62
C GLU A 8 15.65 -34.30 26.91
N LEU A 9 14.92 -34.46 28.01
CA LEU A 9 13.95 -33.47 28.49
C LEU A 9 14.62 -32.15 28.89
N ILE A 10 15.75 -32.20 29.60
CA ILE A 10 16.48 -31.00 30.02
C ILE A 10 17.04 -30.27 28.80
N GLU A 11 17.60 -30.99 27.82
CA GLU A 11 18.10 -30.39 26.57
C GLU A 11 17.01 -29.75 25.73
N THR A 12 15.86 -30.40 25.60
CA THR A 12 14.72 -29.84 24.87
C THR A 12 14.15 -28.62 25.59
N LEU A 13 14.09 -28.65 26.92
CA LEU A 13 13.64 -27.51 27.72
C LEU A 13 14.58 -26.32 27.59
N THR A 14 15.89 -26.53 27.67
CA THR A 14 16.89 -25.45 27.54
C THR A 14 16.97 -24.88 26.12
N LYS A 15 16.79 -25.71 25.07
CA LYS A 15 16.76 -25.23 23.68
C LYS A 15 15.49 -24.44 23.36
N ASN A 16 14.33 -24.87 23.88
CA ASN A 16 13.04 -24.32 23.47
C ASN A 16 12.51 -23.22 24.39
N TYR A 17 12.92 -23.19 25.67
CA TYR A 17 12.37 -22.29 26.66
C TYR A 17 13.45 -21.45 27.33
N ARG A 18 13.23 -20.15 27.34
CA ARG A 18 14.03 -19.22 28.14
C ARG A 18 13.61 -19.35 29.61
N VAL A 19 14.43 -19.98 30.43
CA VAL A 19 14.25 -19.97 31.89
C VAL A 19 14.64 -18.58 32.40
N LEU A 20 13.66 -17.88 33.00
CA LEU A 20 13.87 -16.57 33.61
C LEU A 20 14.01 -16.74 35.12
N PRO A 21 14.89 -15.98 35.79
CA PRO A 21 14.88 -15.86 37.25
C PRO A 21 13.49 -15.46 37.77
N LEU A 22 13.12 -15.92 38.97
CA LEU A 22 11.77 -15.72 39.53
C LEU A 22 11.34 -14.24 39.54
N TYR A 23 12.25 -13.31 39.85
CA TYR A 23 11.93 -11.88 39.86
C TYR A 23 11.65 -11.32 38.45
N GLU A 24 12.39 -11.78 37.43
CA GLU A 24 12.15 -11.41 36.03
C GLU A 24 10.82 -11.99 35.55
N GLN A 25 10.50 -13.22 35.96
CA GLN A 25 9.22 -13.84 35.64
C GLN A 25 8.05 -13.04 36.23
N GLN A 26 8.14 -12.62 37.50
CA GLN A 26 7.10 -11.82 38.14
C GLN A 26 6.92 -10.45 37.48
N THR A 27 8.02 -9.75 37.19
CA THR A 27 7.97 -8.45 36.50
C THR A 27 7.43 -8.58 35.08
N PHE A 28 7.81 -9.63 34.36
CA PHE A 28 7.28 -9.95 33.04
C PHE A 28 5.78 -10.23 33.08
N GLN A 29 5.31 -11.08 33.99
CA GLN A 29 3.89 -11.38 34.16
C GLN A 29 3.09 -10.12 34.53
N HIS A 30 3.63 -9.29 35.42
CA HIS A 30 3.00 -8.02 35.80
C HIS A 30 2.88 -7.07 34.60
N ARG A 31 3.93 -6.94 33.77
CA ARG A 31 3.89 -6.15 32.54
C ARG A 31 2.86 -6.70 31.55
N ILE A 32 2.82 -8.01 31.32
CA ILE A 32 1.81 -8.64 30.45
C ILE A 32 0.41 -8.32 30.97
N LYS A 33 0.16 -8.52 32.27
CA LYS A 33 -1.15 -8.25 32.87
C LYS A 33 -1.58 -6.80 32.69
N ASN A 34 -0.67 -5.84 32.74
CA ASN A 34 -1.00 -4.43 32.60
C ASN A 34 -1.12 -3.98 31.15
N HIS A 35 -0.25 -4.44 30.26
CA HIS A 35 -0.19 -3.96 28.88
C HIS A 35 -1.01 -4.79 27.90
N VAL A 36 -1.27 -6.06 28.18
CA VAL A 36 -1.97 -6.98 27.27
C VAL A 36 -3.41 -7.24 27.71
N SER A 37 -3.81 -6.81 28.92
CA SER A 37 -5.20 -6.93 29.35
C SER A 37 -6.10 -5.87 28.71
N LEU A 38 -7.25 -6.31 28.19
CA LEU A 38 -8.28 -5.41 27.68
C LEU A 38 -8.94 -4.56 28.78
N GLN A 39 -8.88 -5.00 30.04
CA GLN A 39 -9.46 -4.28 31.17
C GLN A 39 -8.64 -3.03 31.55
N LYS A 40 -7.31 -3.11 31.51
CA LYS A 40 -6.43 -2.01 31.93
C LYS A 40 -5.92 -1.18 30.76
N ASN A 41 -5.73 -1.78 29.59
CA ASN A 41 -5.23 -1.08 28.41
C ASN A 41 -6.38 -0.55 27.56
N SER A 42 -6.68 0.74 27.71
CA SER A 42 -7.75 1.44 26.97
C SER A 42 -7.54 1.43 25.45
N TYR A 43 -6.29 1.47 24.98
CA TYR A 43 -5.97 1.42 23.56
C TYR A 43 -6.34 0.05 22.96
N LEU A 44 -5.98 -1.04 23.64
CA LEU A 44 -6.37 -2.39 23.20
C LEU A 44 -7.88 -2.60 23.25
N ALA A 45 -8.55 -2.08 24.30
CA ALA A 45 -10.00 -2.13 24.39
C ALA A 45 -10.69 -1.44 23.21
N CYS A 46 -10.20 -0.24 22.84
CA CYS A 46 -10.67 0.51 21.69
C CYS A 46 -10.46 -0.25 20.37
N LYS A 47 -9.25 -0.78 20.15
CA LYS A 47 -8.93 -1.59 18.95
C LYS A 47 -9.74 -2.88 18.89
N TRP A 48 -10.03 -3.50 20.03
CA TRP A 48 -10.89 -4.68 20.10
C TRP A 48 -12.35 -4.35 19.75
N ALA A 49 -12.87 -3.22 20.23
CA ALA A 49 -14.19 -2.72 19.83
C ALA A 49 -14.26 -2.48 18.33
N GLU A 50 -13.26 -1.77 17.77
CA GLU A 50 -13.13 -1.56 16.32
C GLU A 50 -13.09 -2.90 15.55
N CYS A 51 -12.39 -3.91 16.08
CA CYS A 51 -12.35 -5.24 15.48
C CYS A 51 -13.73 -5.92 15.47
N LYS A 52 -14.47 -5.86 16.59
CA LYS A 52 -15.83 -6.42 16.71
C LYS A 52 -16.80 -5.75 15.74
N ASP A 53 -16.77 -4.42 15.66
CA ASP A 53 -17.65 -3.64 14.77
C ASP A 53 -17.37 -3.90 13.29
N ASN A 54 -16.16 -4.35 12.98
CA ASN A 54 -15.71 -4.65 11.63
C ASN A 54 -15.73 -6.15 11.29
N LEU A 55 -16.06 -7.03 12.24
CA LEU A 55 -15.96 -8.48 12.04
C LEU A 55 -16.86 -8.97 10.90
N GLY A 56 -18.08 -8.42 10.78
CA GLY A 56 -19.02 -8.72 9.69
C GLY A 56 -18.82 -7.90 8.42
N LYS A 57 -18.03 -6.82 8.47
CA LYS A 57 -17.78 -5.92 7.33
C LYS A 57 -16.58 -6.35 6.49
N LYS A 58 -15.74 -7.26 7.02
CA LYS A 58 -14.62 -7.83 6.27
C LYS A 58 -15.16 -8.64 5.10
N LYS A 59 -14.92 -8.15 3.88
CA LYS A 59 -15.17 -8.92 2.66
C LYS A 59 -14.40 -10.24 2.77
N ARG A 60 -15.11 -11.35 2.64
CA ARG A 60 -14.53 -12.69 2.67
C ARG A 60 -13.75 -12.90 1.37
N GLN A 61 -12.53 -12.39 1.33
CA GLN A 61 -11.61 -12.57 0.22
C GLN A 61 -10.74 -13.81 0.49
N PRO A 62 -10.41 -14.60 -0.54
CA PRO A 62 -9.41 -15.65 -0.38
C PRO A 62 -8.11 -14.99 0.12
N PHE A 63 -7.54 -15.56 1.18
CA PHE A 63 -6.26 -15.09 1.67
C PHE A 63 -5.21 -15.37 0.60
N GLN A 64 -4.73 -14.31 -0.06
CA GLN A 64 -3.61 -14.43 -0.97
C GLN A 64 -2.34 -14.41 -0.13
N PHE A 65 -1.70 -15.56 0.00
CA PHE A 65 -0.36 -15.61 0.56
C PHE A 65 0.57 -14.79 -0.33
N PRO A 66 1.36 -13.85 0.23
CA PRO A 66 2.38 -13.18 -0.55
C PRO A 66 3.36 -14.24 -1.08
N GLN A 67 3.75 -14.12 -2.34
CA GLN A 67 4.73 -15.04 -2.90
C GLN A 67 6.09 -14.76 -2.26
N VAL A 68 6.89 -15.82 -2.03
CA VAL A 68 8.24 -15.67 -1.46
C VAL A 68 9.12 -14.80 -2.36
N SER A 69 8.89 -14.82 -3.67
CA SER A 69 9.54 -13.96 -4.66
C SER A 69 9.28 -12.47 -4.47
N ASP A 70 8.23 -12.09 -3.76
CA ASP A 70 7.90 -10.68 -3.50
C ASP A 70 8.56 -10.16 -2.23
N PHE A 71 9.13 -11.03 -1.39
CA PHE A 71 9.81 -10.63 -0.17
C PHE A 71 11.25 -10.21 -0.46
N HIS A 72 11.59 -8.95 -0.14
CA HIS A 72 12.90 -8.38 -0.43
C HIS A 72 13.48 -7.72 0.82
N PHE A 73 14.79 -7.78 0.94
CA PHE A 73 15.55 -7.01 1.91
C PHE A 73 16.10 -5.75 1.24
N TYR A 74 15.62 -4.58 1.65
CA TYR A 74 16.04 -3.29 1.09
C TYR A 74 16.29 -2.29 2.22
N ASN A 75 17.44 -1.60 2.18
CA ASN A 75 17.85 -0.63 3.21
C ASN A 75 17.70 -1.17 4.65
N TYR A 76 18.19 -2.39 4.89
CA TYR A 76 18.11 -3.05 6.20
C TYR A 76 16.70 -3.36 6.71
N HIS A 77 15.68 -3.27 5.85
CA HIS A 77 14.30 -3.58 6.19
C HIS A 77 13.73 -4.68 5.29
N ASN A 78 12.94 -5.56 5.90
CA ASN A 78 12.15 -6.58 5.22
C ASN A 78 10.90 -5.93 4.64
N CYS A 79 10.79 -5.91 3.31
CA CYS A 79 9.70 -5.26 2.59
C CYS A 79 9.12 -6.23 1.55
N TYR A 80 7.79 -6.28 1.43
CA TYR A 80 7.17 -6.86 0.25
C TYR A 80 7.24 -5.88 -0.91
N LYS A 81 7.45 -6.38 -2.12
CA LYS A 81 7.47 -5.58 -3.34
C LYS A 81 6.12 -4.83 -3.44
N PRO A 82 6.11 -3.49 -3.53
CA PRO A 82 4.85 -2.78 -3.68
C PRO A 82 4.19 -3.20 -4.99
N SER A 83 2.87 -3.41 -4.96
CA SER A 83 2.08 -3.78 -6.16
C SER A 83 2.32 -2.81 -7.33
N GLU A 84 2.63 -1.56 -7.01
CA GLU A 84 3.08 -0.52 -7.93
C GLU A 84 4.49 -0.05 -7.56
N SER A 85 5.50 -0.54 -8.27
CA SER A 85 6.85 0.01 -8.25
C SER A 85 7.01 1.03 -9.37
N THR A 86 7.92 2.01 -9.24
CA THR A 86 8.32 2.91 -10.34
C THR A 86 8.73 2.16 -11.62
N LYS A 87 9.20 0.91 -11.48
CA LYS A 87 9.52 0.00 -12.60
C LYS A 87 8.30 -0.77 -13.16
N ASN A 88 7.25 -0.97 -12.37
CA ASN A 88 6.02 -1.69 -12.74
C ASN A 88 4.86 -0.76 -13.10
N ARG A 89 5.00 0.55 -12.91
CA ARG A 89 4.02 1.54 -13.34
C ARG A 89 3.94 1.48 -14.86
N LYS A 90 2.74 1.26 -15.42
CA LYS A 90 2.51 1.41 -16.86
C LYS A 90 2.90 2.83 -17.25
N ASP A 91 3.96 2.95 -18.04
CA ASP A 91 4.45 4.25 -18.50
C ASP A 91 3.59 4.70 -19.69
N TYR A 92 2.66 5.61 -19.43
CA TYR A 92 1.75 6.17 -20.43
C TYR A 92 2.42 7.25 -21.30
N ARG A 93 3.73 7.48 -21.16
CA ARG A 93 4.49 8.46 -21.97
C ARG A 93 4.39 8.23 -23.47
N TYR A 94 4.14 6.99 -23.90
CA TYR A 94 3.96 6.62 -25.31
C TYR A 94 2.52 6.26 -25.68
N SER A 95 1.56 6.38 -24.75
CA SER A 95 0.12 6.19 -25.03
C SER A 95 -0.59 7.53 -25.18
N LEU A 96 0.07 8.52 -25.81
CA LEU A 96 -0.66 9.67 -26.30
C LEU A 96 -1.59 9.15 -27.40
N THR A 97 -2.89 9.38 -27.24
CA THR A 97 -3.85 9.23 -28.34
C THR A 97 -3.33 9.99 -29.55
N SER A 98 -3.54 9.44 -30.75
CA SER A 98 -3.28 10.06 -32.05
C SER A 98 -3.46 11.58 -31.98
N GLY A 99 -2.33 12.29 -31.89
CA GLY A 99 -2.32 13.74 -31.94
C GLY A 99 -2.81 14.19 -33.32
N PRO A 100 -3.32 15.42 -33.46
CA PRO A 100 -3.81 15.91 -34.75
C PRO A 100 -2.71 15.79 -35.82
N GLY A 101 -2.91 14.90 -36.80
CA GLY A 101 -1.99 14.61 -37.91
C GLY A 101 -1.39 13.19 -37.94
N VAL A 102 -1.63 12.35 -36.93
CA VAL A 102 -1.14 10.97 -36.88
C VAL A 102 -2.32 10.04 -36.55
N ASP A 103 -2.63 9.08 -37.43
CA ASP A 103 -3.68 8.07 -37.20
C ASP A 103 -3.07 6.80 -36.57
N GLU A 104 -3.89 5.82 -36.18
CA GLU A 104 -3.47 4.53 -35.60
C GLU A 104 -2.49 3.74 -36.51
N TYR A 105 -2.43 4.07 -37.80
CA TYR A 105 -1.58 3.46 -38.83
C TYR A 105 -0.37 4.30 -39.24
N GLY A 106 -0.16 5.49 -38.64
CA GLY A 106 0.98 6.36 -38.93
C GLY A 106 0.60 7.77 -39.39
N GLU A 107 1.56 8.49 -39.98
CA GLU A 107 1.37 9.87 -40.45
C GLU A 107 0.36 9.94 -41.60
N ILE A 108 -0.66 10.80 -41.48
CA ILE A 108 -1.60 11.05 -42.57
C ILE A 108 -0.86 11.92 -43.60
N PRO A 109 -0.71 11.46 -44.86
CA PRO A 109 -0.06 12.26 -45.88
C PRO A 109 -0.81 13.58 -46.09
N ILE A 110 -0.06 14.69 -46.12
CA ILE A 110 -0.62 16.02 -46.35
C ILE A 110 -1.29 16.01 -47.74
N PRO A 111 -2.59 16.37 -47.86
CA PRO A 111 -3.25 16.43 -49.15
C PRO A 111 -2.49 17.35 -50.12
N ASN A 112 -2.24 16.89 -51.35
CA ASN A 112 -1.44 17.60 -52.35
C ASN A 112 -1.93 19.05 -52.62
N GLU A 113 -3.20 19.33 -52.37
CA GLU A 113 -3.81 20.66 -52.51
C GLU A 113 -3.26 21.69 -51.49
N MET A 114 -2.68 21.25 -50.38
CA MET A 114 -2.11 22.12 -49.35
C MET A 114 -0.64 22.52 -49.58
N ILE A 115 0.06 21.91 -50.54
CA ILE A 115 1.50 22.14 -50.75
C ILE A 115 1.79 23.50 -51.44
N GLY A 116 0.76 24.21 -51.92
CA GLY A 116 0.91 25.48 -52.64
C GLY A 116 0.38 26.75 -51.96
N ILE A 117 -0.28 26.65 -50.80
CA ILE A 117 -0.97 27.80 -50.21
C ILE A 117 -0.03 28.51 -49.21
N LYS A 118 0.64 29.56 -49.68
CA LYS A 118 1.28 30.53 -48.77
C LYS A 118 0.15 31.21 -47.98
N SER A 119 0.17 31.08 -46.65
CA SER A 119 -0.76 31.78 -45.78
C SER A 119 -0.53 33.29 -45.94
N ASP A 120 -1.40 33.97 -46.68
CA ASP A 120 -1.42 35.44 -46.66
C ASP A 120 -1.75 35.88 -45.23
N GLY A 121 -0.79 36.59 -44.65
CA GLY A 121 -0.68 36.80 -43.22
C GLY A 121 -1.84 37.58 -42.64
N THR A 122 -2.76 36.88 -41.98
CA THR A 122 -3.56 37.46 -40.90
C THR A 122 -3.53 36.51 -39.71
N LYS A 123 -2.66 36.83 -38.73
CA LYS A 123 -2.62 36.12 -37.45
C LYS A 123 -3.97 36.32 -36.75
N SER A 124 -4.83 35.31 -36.78
CA SER A 124 -6.06 35.28 -35.99
C SER A 124 -5.69 35.40 -34.51
N LYS A 125 -6.18 36.47 -33.86
CA LYS A 125 -5.99 36.70 -32.42
C LYS A 125 -6.71 35.58 -31.65
N ARG A 126 -5.94 34.65 -31.10
CA ARG A 126 -6.45 33.65 -30.15
C ARG A 126 -6.87 34.35 -28.86
N ASN A 127 -8.17 34.42 -28.61
CA ASN A 127 -8.72 34.78 -27.31
C ASN A 127 -8.40 33.65 -26.32
N SER A 128 -7.47 33.89 -25.39
CA SER A 128 -7.13 32.95 -24.33
C SER A 128 -8.18 33.01 -23.22
N THR A 129 -9.19 32.14 -23.27
CA THR A 129 -10.07 31.91 -22.13
C THR A 129 -9.29 31.20 -21.02
N LYS A 130 -8.89 31.94 -19.98
CA LYS A 130 -8.31 31.39 -18.76
C LYS A 130 -9.34 30.50 -18.05
N LEU A 131 -9.18 29.18 -18.13
CA LEU A 131 -9.90 28.22 -17.29
C LEU A 131 -9.44 28.35 -15.84
N THR A 132 -10.19 29.09 -15.02
CA THR A 132 -10.01 29.15 -13.57
C THR A 132 -10.42 27.81 -12.94
N LYS A 133 -9.44 27.08 -12.40
CA LYS A 133 -9.67 25.86 -11.60
C LYS A 133 -10.36 26.24 -10.28
N THR A 134 -11.65 25.95 -10.15
CA THR A 134 -12.35 26.02 -8.85
C THR A 134 -11.96 24.82 -7.99
N ARG A 135 -11.18 25.10 -6.94
CA ARG A 135 -10.72 24.12 -5.95
C ARG A 135 -11.88 23.90 -4.95
N LYS A 136 -12.73 22.89 -5.15
CA LYS A 136 -13.72 22.47 -4.15
C LYS A 136 -13.00 21.98 -2.90
N ARG A 137 -12.92 22.83 -1.87
CA ARG A 137 -12.62 22.44 -0.49
C ARG A 137 -13.88 21.80 0.09
N ASN A 138 -13.94 20.47 0.18
CA ASN A 138 -14.97 19.85 0.99
C ASN A 138 -14.57 19.93 2.47
N ILE A 139 -15.42 20.68 3.17
CA ILE A 139 -15.37 21.03 4.57
C ILE A 139 -15.58 19.78 5.42
N PHE A 140 -14.62 19.53 6.31
CA PHE A 140 -14.73 18.61 7.44
C PHE A 140 -15.86 19.11 8.36
N LYS A 141 -17.05 18.54 8.28
CA LYS A 141 -18.05 18.69 9.37
C LYS A 141 -17.70 17.69 10.46
N ARG A 142 -16.94 18.15 11.46
CA ARG A 142 -16.93 17.54 12.80
C ARG A 142 -18.32 17.76 13.41
N ARG A 143 -18.99 16.69 13.83
CA ARG A 143 -20.10 16.77 14.79
C ARG A 143 -19.51 16.54 16.17
N LEU A 144 -19.68 17.55 17.03
CA LEU A 144 -19.80 17.40 18.48
C LEU A 144 -21.17 16.78 18.78
#